data_AF-A0A7S0MVQ0-F1
#
_entry.id   AF-A0A7S0MVQ0-F1
#
_cell.length_a   1.000
_cell.length_b   1.000
_cell.length_c   1.000
_cell.angle_alpha   90.00
_cell.angle_beta   90.00
_cell.angle_gamma   90.00
#
_symmetry.space_group_name_H-M   'P 1'
#
loop_
_entity.id
_entity.type
_entity.pdbx_description
1 polymer ?
#
loop_
_entity_poly.entity_id
_entity_poly.type
_entity_poly.pdbx_seq_one_letter_code
_entity_poly.pdbx_strand_id
1 'polypeptide(L)'
;MPSSEAIFVSNSPLYEEEPGENKAGPGPGPDSGGNKGHWFCREMIKEVKGRLPYYFSDFADGRSRKVYASIPYMFFASVAPALTFAAWLEKNTDKQFGVVEVLMSSVLCGTFFALFGGQPLIIVGVTGPVSIFSITVYEISKSLDLKFLPWMAWISFWAMLMHIALAATNSCSLIRLVTRFSCETFGFLIAIIYIKNAIVDLVDFFKNDPLDAALLELLITLGSFWTCVQLSSFKQLAFFSPITRDVVTDYAIPIGMIIFSAVPFIPKFKDSKIQMLDVPDEFQTTSGRDWFVDWTDISWLGIFLAIVPAFVLTVLFFFDHNVSSLLSQQANYGLKKPPAYNYDFFIVGLSIFACGVLGVPPTNGLIPQAPLHVRSLAEIDIVEDHRGNKAEVWNKVHEQRVSGLGQSVAIGLMMIPFLLKNILGNIPNSVLDGLFLFLGFASFPGNQFYDRLLLPFQGRDRETPNEYLVADPPVKYATIRKFTAVQLSIWCVIFGVTLYPNTAITFPIFIAVLVPLRLKVLPKYFAVEDLELLDSVAVAPEAEEGASGDEEGSLPRTASAMDMECKIYHNGKPVEE
;
A
#
# COMPACT_ATOMS: atom_id res chain seq x y z
N MET A 1 -43.53 -46.34 -2.38
CA MET A 1 -44.72 -45.73 -1.75
C MET A 1 -44.81 -46.26 -0.32
N PRO A 2 -45.12 -45.47 0.72
CA PRO A 2 -45.81 -44.17 0.68
C PRO A 2 -44.96 -42.99 1.25
N SER A 3 -45.14 -41.79 0.69
CA SER A 3 -45.70 -40.55 1.30
C SER A 3 -44.76 -39.79 2.24
N SER A 4 -44.11 -38.73 1.72
CA SER A 4 -43.47 -37.69 2.53
C SER A 4 -44.50 -36.62 2.90
N GLU A 5 -44.69 -36.40 4.18
CA GLU A 5 -45.42 -35.24 4.71
C GLU A 5 -44.52 -34.01 4.70
N ALA A 6 -45.00 -32.96 4.04
CA ALA A 6 -44.47 -31.62 4.12
C ALA A 6 -44.88 -31.00 5.47
N ILE A 7 -43.92 -30.40 6.18
CA ILE A 7 -44.20 -29.55 7.33
C ILE A 7 -43.80 -28.12 6.97
N PHE A 8 -44.84 -27.32 6.71
CA PHE A 8 -44.83 -25.86 6.68
C PHE A 8 -45.15 -25.33 8.08
N VAL A 9 -44.33 -24.43 8.64
CA VAL A 9 -44.68 -23.43 9.67
C VAL A 9 -43.66 -22.27 9.52
N SER A 10 -43.95 -21.20 8.77
CA SER A 10 -44.70 -19.96 9.07
C SER A 10 -43.98 -18.86 9.89
N ASN A 11 -43.57 -17.80 9.18
CA ASN A 11 -43.69 -16.34 9.41
C ASN A 11 -43.28 -15.63 10.74
N SER A 12 -42.25 -14.78 10.61
CA SER A 12 -42.19 -13.29 10.84
C SER A 12 -42.26 -12.71 12.27
N PRO A 13 -41.61 -11.54 12.56
CA PRO A 13 -42.04 -10.21 12.09
C PRO A 13 -40.90 -9.40 11.43
N LEU A 14 -41.13 -8.80 10.26
CA LEU A 14 -41.50 -7.38 10.09
C LEU A 14 -40.53 -6.41 10.80
N TYR A 15 -39.54 -5.91 10.05
CA TYR A 15 -39.15 -4.51 10.14
C TYR A 15 -39.73 -3.81 8.91
N GLU A 16 -40.52 -2.78 9.17
CA GLU A 16 -41.15 -1.90 8.20
C GLU A 16 -40.12 -1.29 7.25
N GLU A 17 -40.36 -1.44 5.94
CA GLU A 17 -39.76 -0.59 4.93
C GLU A 17 -40.40 0.81 5.03
N GLU A 18 -39.63 1.81 5.44
CA GLU A 18 -39.89 3.20 5.04
C GLU A 18 -39.24 3.47 3.67
N PRO A 19 -39.90 4.23 2.78
CA PRO A 19 -39.43 4.43 1.42
C PRO A 19 -38.31 5.48 1.40
N GLY A 20 -37.06 5.01 1.25
CA GLY A 20 -35.89 5.85 1.05
C GLY A 20 -34.96 5.21 0.04
N GLU A 21 -35.10 5.58 -1.23
CA GLU A 21 -34.12 5.27 -2.27
C GLU A 21 -32.70 5.64 -1.82
N ASN A 22 -31.80 4.65 -1.78
CA ASN A 22 -30.38 4.83 -2.01
C ASN A 22 -29.79 3.51 -2.49
N LYS A 23 -30.04 3.20 -3.76
CA LYS A 23 -29.20 2.24 -4.50
C LYS A 23 -27.81 2.85 -4.58
N ALA A 24 -26.85 2.27 -3.86
CA ALA A 24 -25.43 2.52 -4.06
C ALA A 24 -25.04 2.00 -5.46
N GLY A 25 -25.21 2.85 -6.46
CA GLY A 25 -24.72 2.64 -7.82
C GLY A 25 -23.22 2.96 -7.93
N PRO A 26 -22.60 2.64 -9.07
CA PRO A 26 -21.18 2.92 -9.31
C PRO A 26 -20.93 4.42 -9.17
N GLY A 27 -19.80 4.77 -8.55
CA GLY A 27 -19.48 6.14 -8.12
C GLY A 27 -19.75 7.21 -9.18
N PRO A 28 -20.00 8.47 -8.76
CA PRO A 28 -20.56 9.47 -9.65
C PRO A 28 -19.65 9.65 -10.86
N GLY A 29 -20.26 9.54 -12.04
CA GLY A 29 -19.68 10.05 -13.28
C GLY A 29 -19.55 11.57 -13.22
N PRO A 30 -18.88 12.20 -14.20
CA PRO A 30 -18.79 13.64 -14.25
C PRO A 30 -20.19 14.20 -14.53
N ASP A 31 -20.84 14.76 -13.50
CA ASP A 31 -22.10 15.49 -13.64
C ASP A 31 -21.87 16.72 -14.52
N SER A 32 -22.13 16.57 -15.82
CA SER A 32 -22.32 17.67 -16.75
C SER A 32 -23.69 18.29 -16.52
N GLY A 33 -23.80 19.20 -15.56
CA GLY A 33 -25.06 19.87 -15.25
C GLY A 33 -24.97 20.99 -14.20
N GLY A 34 -24.61 22.21 -14.65
CA GLY A 34 -25.15 23.47 -14.12
C GLY A 34 -24.80 23.93 -12.69
N ASN A 35 -23.62 24.54 -12.51
CA ASN A 35 -23.50 25.87 -11.85
C ASN A 35 -22.09 26.45 -12.09
N LYS A 36 -21.96 27.49 -12.93
CA LYS A 36 -20.67 28.01 -13.43
C LYS A 36 -19.89 28.89 -12.42
N GLY A 37 -20.16 28.77 -11.11
CA GLY A 37 -19.63 29.68 -10.09
C GLY A 37 -18.63 29.10 -9.08
N HIS A 38 -18.61 27.80 -8.83
CA HIS A 38 -17.77 27.20 -7.77
C HIS A 38 -17.35 25.77 -8.12
N TRP A 39 -16.47 25.63 -9.11
CA TRP A 39 -15.85 24.32 -9.42
C TRP A 39 -14.70 24.00 -8.45
N PHE A 40 -14.03 25.04 -7.94
CA PHE A 40 -12.94 24.93 -6.97
C PHE A 40 -13.47 24.53 -5.58
N CYS A 41 -12.86 23.51 -4.97
CA CYS A 41 -13.19 22.92 -3.66
C CYS A 41 -14.57 22.24 -3.53
N ARG A 42 -15.40 22.19 -4.57
CA ARG A 42 -16.78 21.66 -4.48
C ARG A 42 -16.82 20.21 -3.99
N GLU A 43 -16.06 19.34 -4.63
CA GLU A 43 -16.03 17.90 -4.28
C GLU A 43 -15.43 17.68 -2.89
N MET A 44 -14.35 18.39 -2.55
CA MET A 44 -13.77 18.34 -1.20
C MET A 44 -14.78 18.75 -0.12
N ILE A 45 -15.55 19.83 -0.34
CA ILE A 45 -16.59 20.26 0.61
C ILE A 45 -17.70 19.20 0.73
N LYS A 46 -18.05 18.53 -0.37
CA LYS A 46 -19.03 17.43 -0.38
C LYS A 46 -18.51 16.23 0.43
N GLU A 47 -17.25 15.83 0.24
CA GLU A 47 -16.60 14.76 1.02
C GLU A 47 -16.60 15.09 2.53
N VAL A 48 -16.20 16.32 2.89
CA VAL A 48 -16.21 16.77 4.30
C VAL A 48 -17.62 16.75 4.89
N LYS A 49 -18.62 17.29 4.18
CA LYS A 49 -20.01 17.28 4.65
C LYS A 49 -20.58 15.87 4.78
N GLY A 50 -20.16 14.93 3.92
CA GLY A 50 -20.55 13.53 4.00
C GLY A 50 -19.94 12.79 5.19
N ARG A 51 -18.69 13.11 5.55
CA ARG A 51 -17.97 12.45 6.65
C ARG A 51 -18.21 13.06 8.03
N LEU A 52 -18.45 14.36 8.12
CA LEU A 52 -18.59 15.10 9.38
C LEU A 52 -19.62 14.48 10.36
N PRO A 53 -20.81 14.00 9.93
CA PRO A 53 -21.78 13.38 10.84
C PRO A 53 -21.27 12.11 11.52
N TYR A 54 -20.37 11.38 10.85
CA TYR A 54 -19.86 10.09 11.34
C TYR A 54 -18.67 10.24 12.29
N TYR A 55 -18.10 11.43 12.45
CA TYR A 55 -16.87 11.65 13.22
C TYR A 55 -16.93 11.07 14.64
N PHE A 56 -17.98 11.38 15.40
CA PHE A 56 -18.14 10.85 16.76
C PHE A 56 -18.56 9.38 16.77
N SER A 57 -19.29 8.92 15.75
CA SER A 57 -19.62 7.49 15.61
C SER A 57 -18.38 6.63 15.38
N ASP A 58 -17.35 7.12 14.68
CA ASP A 58 -16.10 6.39 14.43
C ASP A 58 -15.38 5.98 15.73
N PHE A 59 -15.47 6.79 16.80
CA PHE A 59 -14.91 6.45 18.11
C PHE A 59 -15.80 5.50 18.91
N ALA A 60 -17.12 5.56 18.72
CA ALA A 60 -18.05 4.63 19.33
C ALA A 60 -17.94 3.23 18.70
N ASP A 61 -17.86 3.17 17.37
CA ASP A 61 -17.67 1.96 16.57
C ASP A 61 -16.31 1.29 16.86
N GLY A 62 -15.32 2.08 17.29
CA GLY A 62 -13.98 1.61 17.67
C GLY A 62 -13.90 0.78 18.95
N ARG A 63 -15.00 0.56 19.67
CA ARG A 63 -15.00 -0.18 20.96
C ARG A 63 -15.10 -1.70 20.84
N SER A 64 -15.01 -2.25 19.63
CA SER A 64 -15.07 -3.70 19.42
C SER A 64 -13.76 -4.39 19.79
N ARG A 65 -13.84 -5.65 20.27
CA ARG A 65 -12.66 -6.47 20.58
C ARG A 65 -11.71 -6.62 19.38
N LYS A 66 -12.28 -6.65 18.18
CA LYS A 66 -11.55 -6.79 16.92
C LYS A 66 -10.67 -5.57 16.63
N VAL A 67 -11.17 -4.36 16.90
CA VAL A 67 -10.40 -3.12 16.76
C VAL A 67 -9.19 -3.12 17.69
N TYR A 68 -9.36 -3.52 18.95
CA TYR A 68 -8.25 -3.63 19.89
C TYR A 68 -7.23 -4.70 19.50
N ALA A 69 -7.67 -5.82 18.93
CA ALA A 69 -6.77 -6.85 18.39
C ALA A 69 -5.99 -6.38 17.15
N SER A 70 -6.57 -5.47 16.37
CA SER A 70 -5.91 -4.89 15.19
C SER A 70 -4.78 -3.90 15.53
N ILE A 71 -4.78 -3.28 16.72
CA ILE A 71 -3.75 -2.32 17.13
C ILE A 71 -2.34 -2.96 17.17
N PRO A 72 -2.09 -4.03 17.95
CA PRO A 72 -0.78 -4.65 18.01
C PRO A 72 -0.36 -5.24 16.65
N TYR A 73 -1.31 -5.80 15.89
CA TYR A 73 -1.06 -6.30 14.55
C TYR A 73 -0.51 -5.19 13.63
N MET A 74 -1.22 -4.06 13.54
CA MET A 74 -0.80 -2.94 12.69
C MET A 74 0.47 -2.26 13.20
N PHE A 75 0.69 -2.23 14.52
CA PHE A 75 1.94 -1.76 15.11
C PHE A 75 3.13 -2.56 14.57
N PHE A 76 3.10 -3.91 14.67
CA PHE A 76 4.21 -4.73 14.18
C PHE A 76 4.35 -4.71 12.65
N ALA A 77 3.24 -4.68 11.91
CA ALA A 77 3.24 -4.57 10.45
C ALA A 77 3.82 -3.23 9.93
N SER A 78 3.81 -2.19 10.77
CA SER A 78 4.30 -0.85 10.39
C SER A 78 5.69 -0.55 10.94
N VAL A 79 6.02 -0.98 12.16
CA VAL A 79 7.29 -0.62 12.81
C VAL A 79 8.48 -1.25 12.12
N ALA A 80 8.39 -2.51 11.68
CA ALA A 80 9.52 -3.22 11.09
C ALA A 80 9.97 -2.58 9.76
N PRO A 81 9.08 -2.34 8.77
CA PRO A 81 9.46 -1.58 7.57
C PRO A 81 9.95 -0.16 7.90
N ALA A 82 9.34 0.52 8.87
CA ALA A 82 9.76 1.86 9.26
C ALA A 82 11.19 1.90 9.81
N LEU A 83 11.57 0.97 10.69
CA LEU A 83 12.94 0.86 11.22
C LEU A 83 13.94 0.55 10.11
N THR A 84 13.57 -0.36 9.21
CA THR A 84 14.37 -0.73 8.04
C THR A 84 14.62 0.48 7.12
N PHE A 85 13.59 1.29 6.82
CA PHE A 85 13.77 2.54 6.06
C PHE A 85 14.54 3.61 6.83
N ALA A 86 14.43 3.64 8.16
CA ALA A 86 15.14 4.59 8.98
C ALA A 86 16.64 4.32 9.02
N ALA A 87 17.05 3.07 9.24
CA ALA A 87 18.44 2.66 9.16
C ALA A 87 19.04 3.00 7.78
N TRP A 88 18.26 2.77 6.72
CA TRP A 88 18.68 3.12 5.37
C TRP A 88 18.83 4.63 5.15
N LEU A 89 17.89 5.44 5.64
CA LEU A 89 17.98 6.90 5.61
C LEU A 89 19.18 7.41 6.41
N GLU A 90 19.42 6.83 7.58
CA GLU A 90 20.48 7.27 8.49
C GLU A 90 21.87 7.10 7.86
N LYS A 91 22.12 5.93 7.25
CA LYS A 91 23.35 5.61 6.54
C LYS A 91 23.62 6.55 5.37
N ASN A 92 22.57 7.01 4.67
CA ASN A 92 22.69 7.77 3.43
C ASN A 92 22.49 9.29 3.59
N THR A 93 22.12 9.78 4.78
CA THR A 93 21.88 11.21 5.04
C THR A 93 22.81 11.81 6.10
N ASP A 94 23.95 11.17 6.38
CA ASP A 94 24.86 11.51 7.49
C ASP A 94 24.11 11.81 8.80
N LYS A 95 23.18 10.92 9.17
CA LYS A 95 22.36 11.01 10.40
C LYS A 95 21.42 12.22 10.50
N GLN A 96 21.13 12.90 9.40
CA GLN A 96 20.14 13.99 9.39
C GLN A 96 18.70 13.45 9.55
N PHE A 97 18.41 12.30 8.95
CA PHE A 97 17.21 11.51 9.20
C PHE A 97 17.62 10.14 9.75
N GLY A 98 17.36 9.89 11.03
CA GLY A 98 17.57 8.59 11.66
C GLY A 98 16.26 7.94 12.10
N VAL A 99 16.41 6.95 12.98
CA VAL A 99 15.31 6.18 13.57
C VAL A 99 14.29 7.07 14.26
N VAL A 100 14.76 8.02 15.06
CA VAL A 100 13.87 8.87 15.87
C VAL A 100 13.05 9.79 14.96
N GLU A 101 13.62 10.37 13.91
CA GLU A 101 12.89 11.23 12.97
C GLU A 101 11.84 10.45 12.18
N VAL A 102 12.13 9.23 11.74
CA VAL A 102 11.17 8.38 11.00
C VAL A 102 10.01 7.94 11.90
N LEU A 103 10.30 7.53 13.14
CA LEU A 103 9.27 7.17 14.10
C LEU A 103 8.43 8.40 14.48
N MET A 104 9.08 9.54 14.74
CA MET A 104 8.39 10.80 15.04
C MET A 104 7.46 11.21 13.89
N SER A 105 7.92 11.09 12.65
CA SER A 105 7.11 11.41 11.48
C SER A 105 5.89 10.49 11.37
N SER A 106 6.08 9.19 11.59
CA SER A 106 5.00 8.20 11.57
C SER A 106 3.97 8.49 12.67
N VAL A 107 4.41 8.88 13.87
CA VAL A 107 3.52 9.24 14.99
C VAL A 107 2.77 10.54 14.71
N LEU A 108 3.47 11.58 14.28
CA LEU A 108 2.90 12.90 14.01
C LEU A 108 1.84 12.81 12.91
N CYS A 109 2.21 12.27 11.75
CA CYS A 109 1.31 12.18 10.62
C CYS A 109 0.24 11.11 10.79
N GLY A 110 0.57 9.97 11.39
CA GLY A 110 -0.41 8.92 11.69
C GLY A 110 -1.49 9.42 12.66
N THR A 111 -1.10 10.13 13.72
CA THR A 111 -2.06 10.75 14.67
C THR A 111 -2.87 11.84 13.99
N PHE A 112 -2.23 12.73 13.23
CA PHE A 112 -2.90 13.82 12.53
C PHE A 112 -3.90 13.28 11.50
N PHE A 113 -3.51 12.28 10.71
CA PHE A 113 -4.37 11.67 9.69
C PHE A 113 -5.48 10.82 10.32
N ALA A 114 -5.23 10.08 11.40
CA ALA A 114 -6.27 9.33 12.11
C ALA A 114 -7.35 10.26 12.69
N LEU A 115 -6.95 11.45 13.18
CA LEU A 115 -7.88 12.43 13.73
C LEU A 115 -8.60 13.23 12.63
N PHE A 116 -7.90 13.72 11.61
CA PHE A 116 -8.47 14.69 10.66
C PHE A 116 -8.75 14.12 9.27
N GLY A 117 -8.22 12.96 8.91
CA GLY A 117 -8.42 12.30 7.62
C GLY A 117 -9.89 11.92 7.40
N GLY A 118 -10.30 11.93 6.13
CA GLY A 118 -11.62 11.49 5.68
C GLY A 118 -11.76 9.98 5.73
N GLN A 119 -10.76 9.20 5.27
CA GLN A 119 -10.73 7.74 5.44
C GLN A 119 -9.75 7.30 6.53
N PRO A 120 -10.22 7.01 7.76
CA PRO A 120 -9.35 6.65 8.88
C PRO A 120 -8.76 5.22 8.80
N LEU A 121 -9.17 4.42 7.80
CA LEU A 121 -8.59 3.09 7.56
C LEU A 121 -7.20 3.15 6.90
N ILE A 122 -6.78 4.30 6.37
CA ILE A 122 -5.45 4.44 5.78
C ILE A 122 -4.42 4.60 6.91
N ILE A 123 -3.37 3.78 6.85
CA ILE A 123 -2.18 3.95 7.70
C ILE A 123 -1.15 4.78 6.94
N VAL A 124 -0.59 5.77 7.61
CA VAL A 124 0.42 6.68 7.07
C VAL A 124 1.78 6.37 7.67
N GLY A 125 2.84 6.45 6.87
CA GLY A 125 4.21 6.19 7.31
C GLY A 125 5.25 6.55 6.26
N VAL A 126 6.52 6.31 6.59
CA VAL A 126 7.63 6.50 5.64
C VAL A 126 7.73 5.28 4.73
N THR A 127 7.89 5.51 3.43
CA THR A 127 7.97 4.47 2.41
C THR A 127 9.33 4.47 1.73
N GLY A 128 9.72 3.35 1.12
CA GLY A 128 10.95 3.25 0.33
C GLY A 128 11.10 4.34 -0.75
N PRO A 129 10.05 4.67 -1.53
CA PRO A 129 10.04 5.80 -2.45
C PRO A 129 10.40 7.15 -1.80
N VAL A 130 9.87 7.43 -0.61
CA VAL A 130 10.21 8.63 0.16
C VAL A 130 11.67 8.62 0.60
N SER A 131 12.19 7.47 1.01
CA SER A 131 13.59 7.33 1.38
C SER A 131 14.51 7.59 0.19
N ILE A 132 14.23 7.03 -0.99
CA ILE A 132 14.98 7.33 -2.23
C ILE A 132 14.95 8.83 -2.53
N PHE A 133 13.77 9.45 -2.46
CA PHE A 133 13.61 10.88 -2.68
C PHE A 133 14.47 11.69 -1.72
N SER A 134 14.38 11.41 -0.42
CA SER A 134 15.08 12.15 0.63
C SER A 134 16.60 12.02 0.52
N ILE A 135 17.10 10.81 0.23
CA ILE A 135 18.53 10.55 -0.04
C ILE A 135 19.00 11.34 -1.26
N THR A 136 18.19 11.38 -2.32
CA THR A 136 18.57 12.11 -3.52
C THR A 136 18.57 13.63 -3.30
N VAL A 137 17.58 14.16 -2.58
CA VAL A 137 17.55 15.57 -2.17
C VAL A 137 18.78 15.88 -1.31
N TYR A 138 19.19 14.97 -0.44
CA TYR A 138 20.40 15.13 0.36
C TYR A 138 21.67 15.25 -0.52
N GLU A 139 21.87 14.34 -1.46
CA GLU A 139 22.99 14.37 -2.43
C GLU A 139 22.98 15.65 -3.27
N ILE A 140 21.81 16.06 -3.78
CA ILE A 140 21.68 17.30 -4.55
C ILE A 140 22.00 18.52 -3.67
N SER A 141 21.56 18.53 -2.41
CA SER A 141 21.85 19.62 -1.47
C SER A 141 23.35 19.80 -1.26
N LYS A 142 24.10 18.70 -1.14
CA LYS A 142 25.57 18.71 -1.09
C LYS A 142 26.18 19.28 -2.36
N SER A 143 25.67 18.87 -3.53
CA SER A 143 26.17 19.34 -4.83
C SER A 143 25.92 20.83 -5.08
N LEU A 144 24.84 21.38 -4.50
CA LEU A 144 24.43 22.78 -4.63
C LEU A 144 24.93 23.66 -3.47
N ASP A 145 25.66 23.10 -2.51
CA ASP A 145 26.09 23.77 -1.27
C ASP A 145 24.91 24.40 -0.49
N LEU A 146 23.78 23.67 -0.43
CA LEU A 146 22.58 24.06 0.30
C LEU A 146 22.45 23.23 1.58
N LYS A 147 22.01 23.86 2.67
CA LYS A 147 21.66 23.16 3.90
C LYS A 147 20.45 22.26 3.65
N PHE A 148 20.62 20.96 3.90
CA PHE A 148 19.61 19.94 3.61
C PHE A 148 18.26 20.21 4.31
N LEU A 149 18.26 20.41 5.63
CA LEU A 149 17.00 20.54 6.40
C LEU A 149 16.20 21.80 6.03
N PRO A 150 16.79 23.02 5.98
CA PRO A 150 16.05 24.20 5.51
C PRO A 150 15.52 24.01 4.08
N TRP A 151 16.32 23.40 3.20
CA TRP A 151 15.88 23.14 1.83
C TRP A 151 14.71 22.16 1.80
N MET A 152 14.75 21.08 2.58
CA MET A 152 13.66 20.12 2.73
C MET A 152 12.39 20.76 3.30
N ALA A 153 12.52 21.73 4.22
CA ALA A 153 11.37 22.50 4.73
C ALA A 153 10.68 23.31 3.62
N TRP A 154 11.45 23.97 2.75
CA TRP A 154 10.91 24.67 1.57
C TRP A 154 10.30 23.72 0.55
N ILE A 155 10.90 22.55 0.33
CA ILE A 155 10.34 21.49 -0.51
C ILE A 155 8.97 21.08 0.02
N SER A 156 8.85 20.83 1.33
CA SER A 156 7.60 20.48 1.99
C SER A 156 6.55 21.60 1.90
N PHE A 157 6.95 22.86 2.01
CA PHE A 157 6.05 24.00 1.83
C PHE A 157 5.47 24.10 0.41
N TRP A 158 6.32 24.01 -0.61
CA TRP A 158 5.86 24.00 -2.00
C TRP A 158 5.00 22.78 -2.31
N ALA A 159 5.37 21.61 -1.77
CA ALA A 159 4.58 20.40 -1.92
C ALA A 159 3.19 20.57 -1.28
N MET A 160 3.08 21.12 -0.06
CA MET A 160 1.80 21.44 0.56
C MET A 160 0.92 22.30 -0.34
N LEU A 161 1.46 23.39 -0.90
CA LEU A 161 0.70 24.26 -1.80
C LEU A 161 0.18 23.52 -3.04
N MET A 162 1.01 22.65 -3.63
CA MET A 162 0.61 21.83 -4.78
C MET A 162 -0.45 20.78 -4.39
N HIS A 163 -0.35 20.15 -3.23
CA HIS A 163 -1.36 19.21 -2.72
C HIS A 163 -2.71 19.90 -2.52
N ILE A 164 -2.72 21.08 -1.88
CA ILE A 164 -3.93 21.87 -1.68
C ILE A 164 -4.56 22.25 -3.03
N ALA A 165 -3.75 22.67 -4.01
CA ALA A 165 -4.23 22.99 -5.35
C ALA A 165 -4.83 21.77 -6.07
N LEU A 166 -4.19 20.61 -5.99
CA LEU A 166 -4.69 19.37 -6.61
C LEU A 166 -5.97 18.86 -5.94
N ALA A 167 -6.06 18.92 -4.61
CA ALA A 167 -7.26 18.58 -3.85
C ALA A 167 -8.44 19.51 -4.20
N ALA A 168 -8.17 20.81 -4.34
CA ALA A 168 -9.19 21.80 -4.69
C ALA A 168 -9.71 21.68 -6.13
N THR A 169 -8.92 21.12 -7.05
CA THR A 169 -9.25 20.95 -8.47
C THR A 169 -9.90 19.61 -8.81
N ASN A 170 -10.18 18.76 -7.82
CA ASN A 170 -10.69 17.39 -8.00
C ASN A 170 -9.75 16.49 -8.84
N SER A 171 -8.45 16.72 -8.73
CA SER A 171 -7.45 15.97 -9.51
C SER A 171 -7.33 14.52 -9.03
N CYS A 172 -7.73 14.18 -7.80
CA CYS A 172 -7.69 12.82 -7.30
C CYS A 172 -8.57 11.85 -8.10
N SER A 173 -9.54 12.35 -8.86
CA SER A 173 -10.32 11.53 -9.82
C SER A 173 -9.45 10.84 -10.88
N LEU A 174 -8.26 11.39 -11.19
CA LEU A 174 -7.29 10.79 -12.12
C LEU A 174 -6.72 9.46 -11.61
N ILE A 175 -6.85 9.11 -10.32
CA ILE A 175 -6.37 7.80 -9.83
C ILE A 175 -7.12 6.63 -10.49
N ARG A 176 -8.37 6.84 -10.94
CA ARG A 176 -9.15 5.83 -11.68
C ARG A 176 -8.47 5.41 -13.00
N LEU A 177 -7.51 6.20 -13.48
CA LEU A 177 -6.72 5.91 -14.67
C LEU A 177 -5.55 4.95 -14.41
N VAL A 178 -5.19 4.73 -13.14
CA VAL A 178 -4.11 3.81 -12.76
C VAL A 178 -4.61 2.37 -12.89
N THR A 179 -3.88 1.58 -13.68
CA THR A 179 -4.22 0.18 -13.98
C THR A 179 -3.21 -0.79 -13.39
N ARG A 180 -3.52 -2.10 -13.41
CA ARG A 180 -2.62 -3.15 -12.91
C ARG A 180 -1.22 -3.05 -13.52
N PHE A 181 -1.12 -2.72 -14.81
CA PHE A 181 0.15 -2.51 -15.51
C PHE A 181 1.10 -1.55 -14.78
N SER A 182 0.60 -0.37 -14.37
CA SER A 182 1.45 0.63 -13.72
C SER A 182 1.79 0.20 -12.29
N CYS A 183 0.82 -0.33 -11.55
CA CYS A 183 1.02 -0.81 -10.17
C CYS A 183 1.99 -1.99 -10.09
N GLU A 184 1.85 -2.98 -10.96
CA GLU A 184 2.70 -4.18 -10.99
C GLU A 184 4.13 -3.86 -11.41
N THR A 185 4.31 -3.00 -12.42
CA THR A 185 5.64 -2.51 -12.82
C THR A 185 6.31 -1.74 -11.68
N PHE A 186 5.56 -0.91 -10.97
CA PHE A 186 6.07 -0.17 -9.83
C PHE A 186 6.41 -1.09 -8.64
N GLY A 187 5.52 -2.00 -8.26
CA GLY A 187 5.76 -2.97 -7.20
C GLY A 187 6.98 -3.85 -7.49
N PHE A 188 7.14 -4.30 -8.73
CA PHE A 188 8.32 -5.06 -9.16
C PHE A 188 9.62 -4.23 -9.10
N LEU A 189 9.57 -2.94 -9.47
CA LEU A 189 10.72 -2.03 -9.33
C LEU A 189 11.16 -1.91 -7.86
N ILE A 190 10.22 -1.63 -6.97
CA ILE A 190 10.51 -1.48 -5.53
C ILE A 190 11.05 -2.79 -4.94
N ALA A 191 10.48 -3.93 -5.31
CA ALA A 191 10.95 -5.24 -4.87
C ALA A 191 12.44 -5.48 -5.23
N ILE A 192 12.82 -5.19 -6.48
CA ILE A 192 14.21 -5.33 -6.94
C ILE A 192 15.14 -4.32 -6.24
N ILE A 193 14.68 -3.09 -5.98
CA ILE A 193 15.46 -2.11 -5.23
C ILE A 193 15.75 -2.61 -3.80
N TYR A 194 14.77 -3.20 -3.12
CA TYR A 194 14.97 -3.75 -1.77
C TYR A 194 15.97 -4.89 -1.75
N ILE A 195 15.87 -5.84 -2.68
CA ILE A 195 16.84 -6.95 -2.80
C ILE A 195 18.24 -6.41 -3.09
N LYS A 196 18.36 -5.46 -4.03
CA LYS A 196 19.64 -4.84 -4.39
C LYS A 196 20.27 -4.12 -3.20
N ASN A 197 19.49 -3.36 -2.43
CA ASN A 197 20.01 -2.65 -1.27
C ASN A 197 20.49 -3.62 -0.17
N ALA A 198 19.69 -4.62 0.18
CA ALA A 198 20.11 -5.65 1.14
C ALA A 198 21.41 -6.36 0.72
N ILE A 199 21.59 -6.63 -0.58
CA ILE A 199 22.85 -7.23 -1.10
C ILE A 199 24.02 -6.24 -1.00
N VAL A 200 23.80 -4.95 -1.29
CA VAL A 200 24.83 -3.91 -1.17
C VAL A 200 25.29 -3.77 0.28
N ASP A 201 24.36 -3.74 1.23
CA ASP A 201 24.67 -3.66 2.66
C ASP A 201 25.42 -4.91 3.14
N LEU A 202 24.99 -6.10 2.68
CA LEU A 202 25.72 -7.35 2.94
C LEU A 202 27.16 -7.31 2.42
N VAL A 203 27.38 -6.77 1.22
CA VAL A 203 28.73 -6.62 0.65
C VAL A 203 29.54 -5.58 1.43
N ASP A 204 28.92 -4.54 1.96
CA ASP A 204 29.59 -3.52 2.77
C ASP A 204 30.10 -4.09 4.10
N PHE A 205 29.38 -5.02 4.74
CA PHE A 205 29.88 -5.73 5.92
C PHE A 205 31.20 -6.44 5.62
N PHE A 206 31.31 -7.15 4.49
CA PHE A 206 32.56 -7.82 4.09
C PHE A 206 33.71 -6.88 3.71
N LYS A 207 33.42 -5.59 3.43
CA LYS A 207 34.45 -4.60 3.10
C LYS A 207 34.95 -3.85 4.33
N ASN A 208 34.06 -3.53 5.25
CA ASN A 208 34.33 -2.59 6.34
C ASN A 208 34.57 -3.28 7.68
N ASP A 209 33.99 -4.46 7.90
CA ASP A 209 34.04 -5.16 9.18
C ASP A 209 35.05 -6.31 9.17
N PRO A 210 35.58 -6.71 10.35
CA PRO A 210 36.36 -7.93 10.50
C PRO A 210 35.60 -9.15 9.96
N LEU A 211 36.33 -10.11 9.38
CA LEU A 211 35.74 -11.27 8.71
C LEU A 211 34.78 -12.06 9.62
N ASP A 212 35.08 -12.18 10.91
CA ASP A 212 34.24 -12.85 11.89
C ASP A 212 32.91 -12.12 12.15
N ALA A 213 32.94 -10.79 12.23
CA ALA A 213 31.74 -9.96 12.34
C ALA A 213 30.91 -10.02 11.06
N ALA A 214 31.53 -9.88 9.89
CA ALA A 214 30.86 -9.94 8.59
C ALA A 214 30.20 -11.31 8.33
N LEU A 215 30.84 -12.41 8.73
CA LEU A 215 30.25 -13.76 8.65
C LEU A 215 29.06 -13.92 9.58
N LEU A 216 29.11 -13.33 10.79
CA LEU A 216 28.00 -13.35 11.72
C LEU A 216 26.82 -12.51 11.22
N GLU A 217 27.10 -11.32 10.67
CA GLU A 217 26.09 -10.47 10.03
C GLU A 217 25.44 -11.18 8.85
N LEU A 218 26.20 -11.86 8.00
CA LEU A 218 25.67 -12.71 6.94
C LEU A 218 24.72 -13.78 7.47
N LEU A 219 25.09 -14.48 8.55
CA LEU A 219 24.26 -15.51 9.16
C LEU A 219 22.97 -14.91 9.76
N ILE A 220 23.05 -13.73 10.36
CA ILE A 220 21.91 -13.02 10.92
C ILE A 220 20.96 -12.55 9.80
N THR A 221 21.50 -11.96 8.72
CA THR A 221 20.73 -11.49 7.56
C THR A 221 20.02 -12.64 6.85
N LEU A 222 20.75 -13.70 6.47
CA LEU A 222 20.15 -14.85 5.77
C LEU A 222 19.24 -15.65 6.69
N GLY A 223 19.58 -15.78 7.97
CA GLY A 223 18.77 -16.48 8.96
C GLY A 223 17.44 -15.76 9.21
N SER A 224 17.47 -14.44 9.43
CA SER A 224 16.25 -13.64 9.62
C SER A 224 15.36 -13.66 8.39
N PHE A 225 15.92 -13.51 7.19
CA PHE A 225 15.20 -13.68 5.94
C PHE A 225 14.52 -15.05 5.84
N TRP A 226 15.30 -16.13 6.01
CA TRP A 226 14.79 -17.49 5.90
C TRP A 226 13.67 -17.77 6.89
N THR A 227 13.84 -17.38 8.16
CA THR A 227 12.81 -17.52 9.18
C THR A 227 11.55 -16.75 8.83
N CYS A 228 11.65 -15.51 8.34
CA CYS A 228 10.47 -14.75 7.91
C CYS A 228 9.73 -15.48 6.77
N VAL A 229 10.45 -15.99 5.76
CA VAL A 229 9.84 -16.75 4.65
C VAL A 229 9.11 -18.01 5.16
N GLN A 230 9.72 -18.77 6.06
CA GLN A 230 9.12 -19.98 6.62
C GLN A 230 7.88 -19.68 7.48
N LEU A 231 7.94 -18.66 8.33
CA LEU A 231 6.81 -18.24 9.15
C LEU A 231 5.67 -17.64 8.30
N SER A 232 5.97 -16.93 7.22
CA SER A 232 4.95 -16.45 6.30
C SER A 232 4.34 -17.57 5.44
N SER A 233 5.09 -18.65 5.20
CA SER A 233 4.59 -19.84 4.49
C SER A 233 3.79 -20.78 5.41
N PHE A 234 3.69 -20.46 6.71
CA PHE A 234 3.04 -21.31 7.72
C PHE A 234 1.53 -21.51 7.45
N LYS A 235 0.91 -20.60 6.70
CA LYS A 235 -0.49 -20.72 6.23
C LYS A 235 -0.74 -22.01 5.43
N GLN A 236 0.26 -22.51 4.71
CA GLN A 236 0.15 -23.71 3.87
C GLN A 236 0.17 -25.03 4.65
N LEU A 237 0.58 -25.01 5.93
CA LEU A 237 0.70 -26.23 6.72
C LEU A 237 -0.67 -26.76 7.14
N ALA A 238 -1.02 -27.97 6.71
CA ALA A 238 -2.30 -28.59 7.06
C ALA A 238 -2.39 -29.09 8.52
N PHE A 239 -1.25 -29.21 9.21
CA PHE A 239 -1.17 -29.79 10.56
C PHE A 239 -1.73 -28.86 11.66
N PHE A 240 -1.71 -27.55 11.45
CA PHE A 240 -2.08 -26.55 12.47
C PHE A 240 -3.50 -26.00 12.28
N SER A 241 -4.11 -25.54 13.38
CA SER A 241 -5.43 -24.88 13.31
C SER A 241 -5.36 -23.58 12.47
N PRO A 242 -6.46 -23.17 11.82
CA PRO A 242 -6.52 -21.91 11.06
C PRO A 242 -6.05 -20.70 11.88
N ILE A 243 -6.53 -20.58 13.13
CA ILE A 243 -6.17 -19.47 14.03
C ILE A 243 -4.66 -19.43 14.27
N THR A 244 -4.04 -20.57 14.60
CA THR A 244 -2.59 -20.61 14.85
C THR A 244 -1.81 -20.24 13.59
N ARG A 245 -2.27 -20.68 12.41
CA ARG A 245 -1.61 -20.37 11.14
C ARG A 245 -1.68 -18.88 10.81
N ASP A 246 -2.83 -18.26 10.99
CA ASP A 246 -3.00 -16.83 10.75
C ASP A 246 -2.15 -16.01 11.72
N VAL A 247 -2.18 -16.32 13.02
CA VAL A 247 -1.34 -15.63 14.01
C VAL A 247 0.16 -15.80 13.71
N VAL A 248 0.64 -16.99 13.37
CA VAL A 248 2.08 -17.17 13.08
C VAL A 248 2.48 -16.42 11.81
N THR A 249 1.64 -16.45 10.78
CA THR A 249 1.89 -15.77 9.49
C THR A 249 1.90 -14.25 9.66
N ASP A 250 0.94 -13.72 10.42
CA ASP A 250 0.77 -12.29 10.69
C ASP A 250 1.92 -11.70 11.52
N TYR A 251 2.48 -12.49 12.45
CA TYR A 251 3.60 -12.08 13.31
C TYR A 251 4.95 -12.64 12.82
N ALA A 252 5.05 -13.10 11.57
CA ALA A 252 6.29 -13.67 11.01
C ALA A 252 7.49 -12.71 11.11
N ILE A 253 7.29 -11.45 10.68
CA ILE A 253 8.31 -10.39 10.70
C ILE A 253 8.80 -10.08 12.12
N PRO A 254 7.94 -9.72 13.11
CA PRO A 254 8.42 -9.40 14.45
C PRO A 254 9.05 -10.60 15.16
N ILE A 255 8.55 -11.82 14.94
CA ILE A 255 9.16 -13.03 15.51
C ILE A 255 10.57 -13.23 14.95
N GLY A 256 10.74 -13.14 13.63
CA GLY A 256 12.05 -13.23 12.97
C GLY A 256 13.03 -12.18 13.49
N MET A 257 12.57 -10.93 13.60
CA MET A 257 13.36 -9.81 14.11
C MET A 257 13.82 -10.06 15.56
N ILE A 258 12.94 -10.49 16.46
CA ILE A 258 13.26 -10.75 17.87
C ILE A 258 14.27 -11.91 18.01
N ILE A 259 14.06 -13.02 17.29
CA ILE A 259 14.93 -14.19 17.36
C ILE A 259 16.36 -13.83 16.97
N PHE A 260 16.53 -13.13 15.85
CA PHE A 260 17.86 -12.82 15.33
C PHE A 260 18.51 -11.61 16.02
N SER A 261 17.73 -10.70 16.61
CA SER A 261 18.27 -9.67 17.51
C SER A 261 18.80 -10.26 18.82
N ALA A 262 18.37 -11.46 19.22
CA ALA A 262 18.90 -12.14 20.41
C ALA A 262 20.25 -12.84 20.18
N VAL A 263 20.62 -13.14 18.92
CA VAL A 263 21.83 -13.91 18.57
C VAL A 263 23.13 -13.25 19.04
N PRO A 264 23.34 -11.92 18.87
CA PRO A 264 24.55 -11.23 19.35
C PRO A 264 24.76 -11.32 20.87
N PHE A 265 23.68 -11.52 21.65
CA PHE A 265 23.76 -11.61 23.10
C PHE A 265 24.27 -12.97 23.61
N ILE A 266 24.38 -13.97 22.72
CA ILE A 266 24.94 -15.28 23.06
C ILE A 266 26.41 -15.11 23.44
N PRO A 267 26.89 -15.63 24.60
CA PRO A 267 28.24 -15.39 25.10
C PRO A 267 29.39 -15.68 24.13
N LYS A 268 29.17 -16.59 23.16
CA LYS A 268 30.17 -16.94 22.14
C LYS A 268 30.40 -15.85 21.09
N PHE A 269 29.44 -14.94 20.90
CA PHE A 269 29.47 -13.92 19.84
C PHE A 269 29.59 -12.50 20.38
N LYS A 270 29.70 -12.32 21.70
CA LYS A 270 29.80 -11.00 22.34
C LYS A 270 31.05 -10.21 21.96
N ASP A 271 32.10 -10.89 21.55
CA ASP A 271 33.36 -10.26 21.14
C ASP A 271 33.32 -9.76 19.68
N SER A 272 32.37 -10.24 18.89
CA SER A 272 32.16 -9.79 17.51
C SER A 272 31.44 -8.44 17.53
N LYS A 273 32.13 -7.39 17.09
CA LYS A 273 31.58 -6.03 17.00
C LYS A 273 30.62 -5.91 15.82
N ILE A 274 29.38 -6.34 16.04
CA ILE A 274 28.29 -6.21 15.07
C ILE A 274 27.75 -4.78 15.08
N GLN A 275 27.36 -4.27 13.93
CA GLN A 275 26.73 -2.95 13.83
C GLN A 275 25.27 -3.01 14.33
N MET A 276 25.00 -2.31 15.44
CA MET A 276 23.66 -2.14 15.98
C MET A 276 23.02 -0.85 15.46
N LEU A 277 21.70 -0.76 15.62
CA LEU A 277 20.93 0.42 15.29
C LEU A 277 21.39 1.60 16.18
N ASP A 278 21.81 2.69 15.55
CA ASP A 278 22.26 3.89 16.26
C ASP A 278 21.04 4.72 16.68
N VAL A 279 20.84 4.81 18.00
CA VAL A 279 19.73 5.53 18.60
C VAL A 279 20.26 6.39 19.76
N PRO A 280 19.76 7.63 19.92
CA PRO A 280 20.18 8.48 21.01
C PRO A 280 19.72 7.92 22.37
N ASP A 281 20.50 8.21 23.41
CA ASP A 281 20.23 7.77 24.78
C ASP A 281 18.99 8.45 25.41
N GLU A 282 18.66 9.65 24.91
CA GLU A 282 17.51 10.44 25.30
C GLU A 282 16.65 10.76 24.07
N PHE A 283 15.42 11.24 24.30
CA PHE A 283 14.56 11.73 23.22
C PHE A 283 15.14 13.00 22.61
N GLN A 284 16.01 12.82 21.62
CA GLN A 284 16.67 13.88 20.85
C GLN A 284 16.76 13.44 19.39
N THR A 285 17.08 14.36 18.50
CA THR A 285 17.34 14.03 17.09
C THR A 285 18.62 13.19 16.98
N THR A 286 18.74 12.35 15.96
CA THR A 286 19.91 11.46 15.79
C THR A 286 21.20 12.26 15.60
N SER A 287 21.12 13.46 15.03
CA SER A 287 22.27 14.38 14.89
C SER A 287 22.49 15.31 16.10
N GLY A 288 21.62 15.28 17.11
CA GLY A 288 21.72 16.16 18.29
C GLY A 288 21.30 17.63 18.05
N ARG A 289 20.65 17.91 16.92
CA ARG A 289 20.08 19.23 16.58
C ARG A 289 18.74 19.50 17.27
N ASP A 290 18.31 20.75 17.23
CA ASP A 290 16.96 21.14 17.61
C ASP A 290 15.91 20.57 16.65
N TRP A 291 14.72 20.30 17.19
CA TRP A 291 13.58 19.79 16.43
C TRP A 291 13.04 20.81 15.42
N PHE A 292 13.05 22.10 15.76
CA PHE A 292 12.61 23.14 14.84
C PHE A 292 13.75 23.50 13.89
N VAL A 293 13.48 23.39 12.59
CA VAL A 293 14.44 23.78 11.55
C VAL A 293 14.42 25.29 11.37
N ASP A 294 15.57 25.93 11.17
CA ASP A 294 15.67 27.34 10.78
C ASP A 294 15.46 27.51 9.26
N TRP A 295 14.30 28.01 8.85
CA TRP A 295 13.85 28.06 7.45
C TRP A 295 14.54 29.16 6.64
N THR A 296 15.00 30.21 7.32
CA THR A 296 15.57 31.41 6.70
C THR A 296 17.04 31.24 6.32
N ASP A 297 17.65 30.13 6.71
CA ASP A 297 19.06 29.82 6.53
C ASP A 297 19.35 29.19 5.14
N ILE A 298 18.78 29.80 4.10
CA ILE A 298 18.96 29.38 2.71
C ILE A 298 18.95 30.58 1.75
N SER A 299 19.68 30.46 0.64
CA SER A 299 19.64 31.46 -0.43
C SER A 299 18.25 31.53 -1.09
N TRP A 300 17.86 32.71 -1.55
CA TRP A 300 16.59 32.90 -2.28
C TRP A 300 16.49 32.00 -3.52
N LEU A 301 17.62 31.72 -4.17
CA LEU A 301 17.70 30.81 -5.30
C LEU A 301 17.40 29.36 -4.87
N GLY A 302 17.88 28.93 -3.69
CA GLY A 302 17.54 27.62 -3.12
C GLY A 302 16.03 27.45 -2.88
N ILE A 303 15.33 28.52 -2.47
CA ILE A 303 13.88 28.52 -2.29
C ILE A 303 13.15 28.27 -3.63
N PHE A 304 13.59 28.90 -4.71
CA PHE A 304 13.00 28.67 -6.04
C PHE A 304 13.36 27.29 -6.61
N LEU A 305 14.60 26.83 -6.39
CA LEU A 305 15.03 25.50 -6.82
C LEU A 305 14.25 24.39 -6.11
N ALA A 306 13.76 24.61 -4.89
CA ALA A 306 12.93 23.65 -4.15
C ALA A 306 11.60 23.29 -4.85
N ILE A 307 11.12 24.10 -5.80
CA ILE A 307 9.87 23.84 -6.54
C ILE A 307 9.95 22.53 -7.34
N VAL A 308 11.11 22.23 -7.93
CA VAL A 308 11.31 21.02 -8.76
C VAL A 308 11.18 19.73 -7.94
N PRO A 309 11.96 19.52 -6.85
CA PRO A 309 11.79 18.37 -5.99
C PRO A 309 10.42 18.36 -5.29
N ALA A 310 9.81 19.51 -4.98
CA ALA A 310 8.46 19.58 -4.44
C ALA A 310 7.39 19.06 -5.42
N PHE A 311 7.55 19.36 -6.71
CA PHE A 311 6.68 18.82 -7.76
C PHE A 311 6.81 17.29 -7.85
N VAL A 312 8.04 16.78 -7.84
CA VAL A 312 8.30 15.32 -7.80
C VAL A 312 7.64 14.67 -6.59
N LEU A 313 7.85 15.23 -5.39
CA LEU A 313 7.27 14.71 -4.14
C LEU A 313 5.74 14.70 -4.22
N THR A 314 5.14 15.74 -4.80
CA THR A 314 3.70 15.83 -5.01
C THR A 314 3.18 14.76 -5.96
N VAL A 315 3.88 14.50 -7.07
CA VAL A 315 3.52 13.42 -8.00
C VAL A 315 3.62 12.05 -7.32
N LEU A 316 4.68 11.83 -6.53
CA LEU A 316 4.87 10.60 -5.77
C LEU A 316 3.72 10.36 -4.79
N PHE A 317 3.36 11.38 -4.01
CA PHE A 317 2.30 11.26 -3.00
C PHE A 317 0.93 11.17 -3.63
N PHE A 318 0.74 11.83 -4.78
CA PHE A 318 -0.47 11.69 -5.57
C PHE A 318 -0.71 10.24 -5.99
N PHE A 319 0.34 9.50 -6.34
CA PHE A 319 0.22 8.08 -6.65
C PHE A 319 0.02 7.25 -5.37
N ASP A 320 1.00 7.24 -4.48
CA ASP A 320 1.01 6.34 -3.33
C ASP A 320 -0.20 6.52 -2.40
N HIS A 321 -0.56 7.76 -2.07
CA HIS A 321 -1.65 8.01 -1.14
C HIS A 321 -3.02 7.71 -1.76
N ASN A 322 -3.25 8.06 -3.03
CA ASN A 322 -4.52 7.75 -3.69
C ASN A 322 -4.64 6.25 -3.99
N VAL A 323 -3.56 5.54 -4.32
CA VAL A 323 -3.57 4.07 -4.45
C VAL A 323 -3.87 3.42 -3.11
N SER A 324 -3.21 3.86 -2.02
CA SER A 324 -3.50 3.37 -0.66
C SER A 324 -4.95 3.64 -0.26
N SER A 325 -5.48 4.84 -0.56
CA SER A 325 -6.88 5.20 -0.32
C SER A 325 -7.85 4.31 -1.11
N LEU A 326 -7.60 4.08 -2.40
CA LEU A 326 -8.37 3.17 -3.25
C LEU A 326 -8.38 1.73 -2.69
N LEU A 327 -7.21 1.22 -2.29
CA LEU A 327 -7.08 -0.13 -1.71
C LEU A 327 -7.75 -0.27 -0.34
N SER A 328 -7.96 0.84 0.38
CA SER A 328 -8.71 0.83 1.64
C SER A 328 -10.23 0.97 1.46
N GLN A 329 -10.68 1.28 0.23
CA GLN A 329 -12.07 1.66 -0.09
C GLN A 329 -12.65 0.82 -1.23
N GLN A 330 -12.22 -0.43 -1.35
CA GLN A 330 -12.71 -1.32 -2.40
C GLN A 330 -14.21 -1.62 -2.22
N ALA A 331 -14.93 -1.76 -3.33
CA ALA A 331 -16.39 -1.94 -3.31
C ALA A 331 -16.84 -3.28 -2.69
N ASN A 332 -16.01 -4.31 -2.78
CA ASN A 332 -16.20 -5.64 -2.17
C ASN A 332 -16.23 -5.58 -0.63
N TYR A 333 -15.67 -4.56 0.00
CA TYR A 333 -15.61 -4.46 1.46
C TYR A 333 -16.93 -4.05 2.11
N GLY A 334 -17.94 -3.65 1.33
CA GLY A 334 -19.26 -3.30 1.86
C GLY A 334 -19.24 -2.12 2.84
N LEU A 335 -18.33 -1.14 2.62
CA LEU A 335 -18.21 0.05 3.45
C LEU A 335 -19.50 0.87 3.42
N LYS A 336 -19.94 1.36 4.59
CA LYS A 336 -21.21 2.09 4.75
C LYS A 336 -21.01 3.60 4.71
N LYS A 337 -19.85 4.09 5.14
CA LYS A 337 -19.57 5.53 5.22
C LYS A 337 -19.00 6.03 3.87
N PRO A 338 -19.30 7.28 3.48
CA PRO A 338 -18.92 7.78 2.16
C PRO A 338 -17.41 7.89 1.99
N PRO A 339 -16.87 7.59 0.79
CA PRO A 339 -15.44 7.69 0.51
C PRO A 339 -14.97 9.15 0.52
N ALA A 340 -13.69 9.36 0.82
CA ALA A 340 -13.01 10.65 0.72
C ALA A 340 -11.65 10.44 0.05
N TYR A 341 -11.33 11.27 -0.94
CA TYR A 341 -10.07 11.20 -1.69
C TYR A 341 -9.41 12.58 -1.77
N ASN A 342 -10.17 13.60 -2.14
CA ASN A 342 -9.65 14.96 -2.24
C ASN A 342 -9.35 15.55 -0.86
N TYR A 343 -10.24 15.31 0.12
CA TYR A 343 -10.03 15.76 1.48
C TYR A 343 -8.84 15.05 2.15
N ASP A 344 -8.68 13.74 1.93
CA ASP A 344 -7.53 12.98 2.43
C ASP A 344 -6.22 13.56 1.88
N PHE A 345 -6.17 13.84 0.58
CA PHE A 345 -4.99 14.43 -0.06
C PHE A 345 -4.67 15.85 0.45
N PHE A 346 -5.69 16.64 0.80
CA PHE A 346 -5.52 17.94 1.47
C PHE A 346 -4.88 17.77 2.86
N ILE A 347 -5.36 16.83 3.66
CA ILE A 347 -4.82 16.55 5.00
C ILE A 347 -3.37 16.07 4.93
N VAL A 348 -3.03 15.22 3.96
CA VAL A 348 -1.64 14.82 3.72
C VAL A 348 -0.76 16.00 3.35
N GLY A 349 -1.26 16.93 2.52
CA GLY A 349 -0.53 18.17 2.20
C GLY A 349 -0.17 18.98 3.46
N LEU A 350 -1.11 19.10 4.41
CA LEU A 350 -0.87 19.78 5.69
C LEU A 350 0.12 19.02 6.57
N SER A 351 0.07 17.69 6.59
CA SER A 351 1.00 16.88 7.39
C SER A 351 2.44 16.97 6.85
N ILE A 352 2.62 17.02 5.53
CA ILE A 352 3.95 17.23 4.89
C ILE A 352 4.58 18.55 5.38
N PHE A 353 3.79 19.62 5.45
CA PHE A 353 4.27 20.89 5.94
C PHE A 353 4.74 20.78 7.39
N ALA A 354 3.96 20.14 8.26
CA ALA A 354 4.34 19.89 9.65
C ALA A 354 5.64 19.06 9.75
N CYS A 355 5.83 18.07 8.88
CA CYS A 355 7.10 17.33 8.79
C CYS A 355 8.27 18.24 8.43
N GLY A 356 8.09 19.15 7.46
CA GLY A 356 9.09 20.14 7.07
C GLY A 356 9.50 21.06 8.21
N VAL A 357 8.54 21.51 9.03
CA VAL A 357 8.80 22.37 10.21
C VAL A 357 9.71 21.69 11.22
N LEU A 358 9.47 20.41 11.48
CA LEU A 358 10.21 19.62 12.45
C LEU A 358 11.49 18.98 11.87
N GLY A 359 11.72 19.17 10.56
CA GLY A 359 12.82 18.49 9.86
C GLY A 359 12.72 16.98 9.98
N VAL A 360 11.52 16.41 9.90
CA VAL A 360 11.32 14.95 9.85
C VAL A 360 10.92 14.55 8.43
N PRO A 361 11.20 13.31 7.98
CA PRO A 361 10.87 12.89 6.62
C PRO A 361 9.36 12.96 6.39
N PRO A 362 8.87 13.40 5.22
CA PRO A 362 7.45 13.43 4.92
C PRO A 362 6.88 12.00 4.86
N THR A 363 5.58 11.83 5.12
CA THR A 363 4.94 10.51 5.14
C THR A 363 3.68 10.49 4.29
N ASN A 364 3.36 9.31 3.77
CA ASN A 364 2.23 9.10 2.87
C ASN A 364 1.48 7.80 3.21
N GLY A 365 0.39 7.54 2.48
CA GLY A 365 -0.42 6.34 2.65
C GLY A 365 0.38 5.09 2.31
N LEU A 366 0.41 4.14 3.22
CA LEU A 366 1.14 2.90 3.07
C LEU A 366 0.31 1.90 2.23
N ILE A 367 0.85 1.49 1.08
CA ILE A 367 0.13 0.63 0.11
C ILE A 367 -0.17 -0.77 0.69
N PRO A 368 0.80 -1.56 1.19
CA PRO A 368 0.49 -2.91 1.67
C PRO A 368 -0.21 -2.92 3.03
N GLN A 369 0.03 -1.92 3.88
CA GLN A 369 -0.60 -1.83 5.19
C GLN A 369 -2.08 -1.46 5.12
N ALA A 370 -2.53 -0.70 4.11
CA ALA A 370 -3.93 -0.34 3.96
C ALA A 370 -4.89 -1.54 3.84
N PRO A 371 -4.71 -2.50 2.91
CA PRO A 371 -5.59 -3.67 2.82
C PRO A 371 -5.43 -4.62 4.02
N LEU A 372 -4.24 -4.74 4.60
CA LEU A 372 -4.03 -5.54 5.83
C LEU A 372 -4.82 -4.97 7.00
N HIS A 373 -4.86 -3.64 7.13
CA HIS A 373 -5.64 -2.96 8.15
C HIS A 373 -7.15 -3.13 7.95
N VAL A 374 -7.63 -3.05 6.71
CA VAL A 374 -9.04 -3.31 6.42
C VAL A 374 -9.40 -4.77 6.74
N ARG A 375 -8.54 -5.73 6.34
CA ARG A 375 -8.74 -7.16 6.61
C ARG A 375 -8.75 -7.47 8.11
N SER A 376 -7.86 -6.89 8.90
CA SER A 376 -7.84 -7.10 10.36
C SER A 376 -9.10 -6.57 11.05
N LEU A 377 -9.76 -5.58 10.44
CA LEU A 377 -11.02 -4.99 10.88
C LEU A 377 -12.26 -5.65 10.25
N ALA A 378 -12.10 -6.61 9.33
CA ALA A 378 -13.18 -7.23 8.58
C ALA A 378 -13.64 -8.54 9.19
N GLU A 379 -14.93 -8.69 9.46
CA GLU A 379 -15.59 -9.97 9.72
C GLU A 379 -15.79 -10.70 8.39
N ILE A 380 -15.01 -11.77 8.22
CA ILE A 380 -14.97 -12.60 7.02
C ILE A 380 -15.50 -13.97 7.44
N ASP A 381 -16.57 -14.41 6.78
CA ASP A 381 -17.09 -15.76 6.92
C ASP A 381 -16.61 -16.61 5.76
N ILE A 382 -16.21 -17.85 6.05
CA ILE A 382 -15.83 -18.81 5.01
C ILE A 382 -17.08 -19.62 4.71
N VAL A 383 -17.75 -19.30 3.60
CA VAL A 383 -18.92 -20.05 3.12
C VAL A 383 -18.41 -21.13 2.18
N GLU A 384 -18.77 -22.37 2.47
CA GLU A 384 -18.49 -23.50 1.58
C GLU A 384 -19.66 -23.65 0.61
N ASP A 385 -19.38 -23.48 -0.68
CA ASP A 385 -20.38 -23.70 -1.73
C ASP A 385 -20.75 -25.19 -1.81
N HIS A 386 -21.86 -25.51 -2.46
CA HIS A 386 -22.38 -26.87 -2.66
C HIS A 386 -21.38 -27.81 -3.35
N ARG A 387 -20.37 -27.24 -4.02
CA ARG A 387 -19.26 -27.95 -4.68
C ARG A 387 -18.05 -28.21 -3.76
N GLY A 388 -18.10 -27.80 -2.50
CA GLY A 388 -16.99 -27.92 -1.53
C GLY A 388 -15.92 -26.83 -1.66
N ASN A 389 -16.16 -25.80 -2.48
CA ASN A 389 -15.25 -24.67 -2.65
C ASN A 389 -15.48 -23.66 -1.52
N LYS A 390 -14.41 -23.23 -0.86
CA LYS A 390 -14.47 -22.28 0.25
C LYS A 390 -14.29 -20.87 -0.27
N ALA A 391 -15.35 -20.05 -0.19
CA ALA A 391 -15.31 -18.65 -0.54
C ALA A 391 -15.27 -17.77 0.73
N GLU A 392 -14.40 -16.77 0.74
CA GLU A 392 -14.36 -15.74 1.79
C GLU A 392 -15.43 -14.68 1.51
N VAL A 393 -16.49 -14.63 2.32
CA VAL A 393 -17.56 -13.63 2.22
C VAL A 393 -17.31 -12.50 3.23
N TRP A 394 -17.24 -11.26 2.72
CA TRP A 394 -17.01 -10.07 3.53
C TRP A 394 -18.34 -9.57 4.12
N ASN A 395 -18.56 -9.79 5.42
CA ASN A 395 -19.81 -9.40 6.06
C ASN A 395 -19.82 -7.93 6.47
N LYS A 396 -18.79 -7.52 7.21
CA LYS A 396 -18.73 -6.21 7.85
C LYS A 396 -17.31 -5.79 8.13
N VAL A 397 -16.96 -4.57 7.73
CA VAL A 397 -15.72 -3.89 8.15
C VAL A 397 -16.04 -2.91 9.26
N HIS A 398 -15.25 -2.94 10.34
CA HIS A 398 -15.35 -1.96 11.42
C HIS A 398 -14.68 -0.65 10.99
N GLU A 399 -15.47 0.32 10.52
CA GLU A 399 -15.01 1.65 10.11
C GLU A 399 -14.82 2.58 11.32
N GLN A 400 -13.57 2.83 11.73
CA GLN A 400 -13.25 3.57 12.96
C GLN A 400 -11.89 4.29 12.90
N ARG A 401 -11.61 5.15 13.90
CA ARG A 401 -10.38 5.94 14.05
C ARG A 401 -9.40 5.43 15.12
N VAL A 402 -9.87 4.57 16.01
CA VAL A 402 -9.18 4.08 17.21
C VAL A 402 -7.97 3.20 16.88
N SER A 403 -8.03 2.33 15.87
CA SER A 403 -6.91 1.42 15.54
C SER A 403 -5.72 2.16 14.95
N GLY A 404 -5.96 3.10 14.02
CA GLY A 404 -4.92 3.94 13.42
C GLY A 404 -4.28 4.84 14.46
N LEU A 405 -5.11 5.49 15.30
CA LEU A 405 -4.61 6.27 16.43
C LEU A 405 -3.83 5.41 17.43
N GLY A 406 -4.35 4.22 17.77
CA GLY A 406 -3.71 3.27 18.68
C GLY A 406 -2.37 2.77 18.16
N GLN A 407 -2.26 2.51 16.85
CA GLN A 407 -1.00 2.17 16.19
C GLN A 407 0.00 3.32 16.26
N SER A 408 -0.44 4.56 15.99
CA SER A 408 0.43 5.74 16.07
C SER A 408 0.94 5.98 17.50
N VAL A 409 0.07 5.83 18.49
CA VAL A 409 0.45 5.91 19.92
C VAL A 409 1.42 4.79 20.28
N ALA A 410 1.20 3.56 19.82
CA ALA A 410 2.09 2.43 20.09
C ALA A 410 3.50 2.65 19.50
N ILE A 411 3.61 3.25 18.31
CA ILE A 411 4.90 3.69 17.74
C ILE A 411 5.52 4.78 18.63
N GLY A 412 4.73 5.75 19.09
CA GLY A 412 5.21 6.81 19.98
C GLY A 412 5.76 6.28 21.31
N LEU A 413 5.20 5.20 21.84
CA LEU A 413 5.73 4.54 23.04
C LEU A 413 7.15 4.00 22.82
N MET A 414 7.50 3.56 21.61
CA MET A 414 8.86 3.07 21.31
C MET A 414 9.93 4.17 21.37
N MET A 415 9.52 5.45 21.34
CA MET A 415 10.42 6.59 21.46
C MET A 415 10.72 6.98 22.91
N ILE A 416 10.09 6.34 23.90
CA ILE A 416 10.42 6.56 25.32
C ILE A 416 11.87 6.11 25.54
N PRO A 417 12.76 6.91 26.18
CA PRO A 417 14.19 6.63 26.28
C PRO A 417 14.54 5.20 26.74
N PHE A 418 13.77 4.68 27.71
CA PHE A 418 13.93 3.31 28.20
C PHE A 418 13.70 2.25 27.12
N LEU A 419 12.67 2.41 26.28
CA LEU A 419 12.34 1.48 25.19
C LEU A 419 13.24 1.73 23.97
N LEU A 420 13.53 2.99 23.66
CA LEU A 420 14.40 3.38 22.56
C LEU A 420 15.79 2.73 22.71
N LYS A 421 16.45 2.92 23.86
CA LYS A 421 17.79 2.38 24.09
C LYS A 421 17.80 0.86 24.30
N ASN A 422 16.92 0.34 25.16
CA ASN A 422 17.00 -1.08 25.56
C ASN A 422 16.31 -2.04 24.59
N ILE A 423 15.44 -1.55 23.71
CA ILE A 423 14.76 -2.40 22.71
C ILE A 423 15.28 -2.08 21.32
N LEU A 424 15.14 -0.83 20.86
CA LEU A 424 15.49 -0.48 19.47
C LEU A 424 17.01 -0.46 19.25
N GLY A 425 17.78 0.12 20.17
CA GLY A 425 19.25 0.17 20.07
C GLY A 425 19.95 -1.20 20.12
N ASN A 426 19.22 -2.24 20.53
CA ASN A 426 19.73 -3.62 20.57
C ASN A 426 19.45 -4.41 19.29
N ILE A 427 18.80 -3.80 18.29
CA ILE A 427 18.52 -4.44 17.00
C ILE A 427 19.76 -4.31 16.09
N PRO A 428 20.34 -5.41 15.60
CA PRO A 428 21.43 -5.36 14.62
C PRO A 428 20.94 -4.84 13.27
N ASN A 429 21.75 -4.02 12.59
CA ASN A 429 21.43 -3.56 11.23
C ASN A 429 21.28 -4.74 10.26
N SER A 430 22.08 -5.79 10.43
CA SER A 430 22.01 -7.03 9.64
C SER A 430 20.64 -7.74 9.73
N VAL A 431 19.88 -7.58 10.83
CA VAL A 431 18.50 -8.09 10.93
C VAL A 431 17.58 -7.27 10.02
N LEU A 432 17.72 -5.95 10.02
CA LEU A 432 16.92 -5.04 9.18
C LEU A 432 17.19 -5.27 7.69
N ASP A 433 18.42 -5.63 7.31
CA ASP A 433 18.77 -6.00 5.94
C ASP A 433 18.12 -7.33 5.52
N GLY A 434 18.03 -8.28 6.45
CA GLY A 434 17.29 -9.54 6.23
C GLY A 434 15.80 -9.28 6.02
N LEU A 435 15.24 -8.29 6.73
CA LEU A 435 13.88 -7.81 6.51
C LEU A 435 13.72 -7.10 5.16
N PHE A 436 14.68 -6.29 4.71
CA PHE A 436 14.68 -5.72 3.35
C PHE A 436 14.61 -6.81 2.29
N LEU A 437 15.44 -7.86 2.43
CA LEU A 437 15.45 -9.00 1.52
C LEU A 437 14.09 -9.71 1.51
N PHE A 438 13.49 -9.90 2.69
CA PHE A 438 12.16 -10.50 2.85
C PHE A 438 11.07 -9.66 2.19
N LEU A 439 11.03 -8.35 2.44
CA LEU A 439 10.04 -7.43 1.86
C LEU A 439 10.13 -7.41 0.32
N GLY A 440 11.35 -7.47 -0.23
CA GLY A 440 11.55 -7.62 -1.66
C GLY A 440 11.03 -8.95 -2.20
N PHE A 441 11.37 -10.07 -1.56
CA PHE A 441 10.94 -11.40 -1.98
C PHE A 441 9.43 -11.62 -1.87
N ALA A 442 8.82 -11.15 -0.77
CA ALA A 442 7.38 -11.27 -0.52
C ALA A 442 6.53 -10.44 -1.49
N SER A 443 7.13 -9.53 -2.25
CA SER A 443 6.44 -8.71 -3.27
C SER A 443 6.30 -9.40 -4.63
N PHE A 444 6.92 -10.57 -4.84
CA PHE A 444 6.81 -11.31 -6.10
C PHE A 444 5.52 -12.15 -6.23
N PRO A 445 5.09 -12.93 -5.21
CA PRO A 445 3.84 -13.67 -5.29
C PRO A 445 2.63 -12.73 -5.46
N GLY A 446 1.76 -13.03 -6.43
CA GLY A 446 0.57 -12.21 -6.74
C GLY A 446 0.84 -11.03 -7.70
N ASN A 447 2.09 -10.83 -8.12
CA ASN A 447 2.42 -9.86 -9.15
C ASN A 447 2.35 -10.52 -10.55
N GLN A 448 1.30 -10.23 -11.32
CA GLN A 448 1.11 -10.87 -12.62
C GLN A 448 2.22 -10.52 -13.62
N PHE A 449 2.90 -9.38 -13.47
CA PHE A 449 4.07 -9.07 -14.29
C PHE A 449 5.21 -10.07 -14.01
N TYR A 450 5.47 -10.41 -12.75
CA TYR A 450 6.46 -11.42 -12.39
C TYR A 450 6.04 -12.81 -12.89
N ASP A 451 4.78 -13.19 -12.71
CA ASP A 451 4.27 -14.48 -13.21
C ASP A 451 4.44 -14.58 -14.73
N ARG A 452 4.14 -13.49 -15.46
CA ARG A 452 4.37 -13.40 -16.91
C ARG A 452 5.83 -13.49 -17.32
N LEU A 453 6.77 -13.00 -16.51
CA LEU A 453 8.20 -13.16 -16.73
C LEU A 453 8.67 -14.60 -16.52
N LEU A 454 8.00 -15.36 -15.66
CA LEU A 454 8.28 -16.78 -15.43
C LEU A 454 7.65 -17.71 -16.47
N LEU A 455 6.60 -17.29 -17.18
CA LEU A 455 5.91 -18.11 -18.20
C LEU A 455 6.85 -18.78 -19.23
N PRO A 456 7.91 -18.14 -19.77
CA PRO A 456 8.84 -18.79 -20.69
C PRO A 456 9.61 -19.97 -20.07
N PHE A 457 9.73 -20.01 -18.74
CA PHE A 457 10.45 -21.04 -17.98
C PHE A 457 9.51 -22.10 -17.38
N GLN A 458 8.19 -21.91 -17.47
CA GLN A 458 7.20 -22.87 -16.99
C GLN A 458 6.88 -23.91 -18.08
N GLY A 459 6.75 -25.18 -17.68
CA GLY A 459 6.30 -26.25 -18.58
C GLY A 459 4.84 -26.06 -19.00
N ARG A 460 4.49 -26.50 -20.22
CA ARG A 460 3.13 -26.38 -20.79
C ARG A 460 2.04 -27.10 -19.99
N ASP A 461 2.40 -28.06 -19.15
CA ASP A 461 1.47 -28.91 -18.39
C ASP A 461 1.09 -28.34 -17.01
N ARG A 462 1.55 -27.14 -16.64
CA ARG A 462 1.09 -26.47 -15.41
C ARG A 462 -0.06 -25.54 -15.76
N GLU A 463 -1.27 -25.93 -15.36
CA GLU A 463 -2.41 -25.02 -15.21
C GLU A 463 -1.99 -23.90 -14.25
N THR A 464 -1.51 -22.79 -14.78
CA THR A 464 -1.40 -21.59 -13.98
C THR A 464 -2.80 -20.99 -13.87
N PRO A 465 -3.29 -20.68 -12.67
CA PRO A 465 -4.60 -20.08 -12.44
C PRO A 465 -4.60 -18.60 -12.85
N ASN A 466 -4.09 -18.31 -14.04
CA ASN A 466 -4.06 -16.97 -14.61
C ASN A 466 -5.34 -16.79 -15.43
N GLU A 467 -6.19 -15.88 -14.98
CA GLU A 467 -7.50 -15.55 -15.58
C GLU A 467 -7.41 -15.31 -17.09
N TYR A 468 -6.33 -14.67 -17.57
CA TYR A 468 -6.08 -14.40 -18.99
C TYR A 468 -5.66 -15.62 -19.84
N LEU A 469 -5.28 -16.75 -19.22
CA LEU A 469 -5.00 -18.02 -19.90
C LEU A 469 -6.23 -18.94 -19.95
N VAL A 470 -7.20 -18.73 -19.06
CA VAL A 470 -8.44 -19.52 -18.93
C VAL A 470 -9.65 -18.79 -19.52
N ALA A 471 -9.53 -17.49 -19.80
CA ALA A 471 -10.56 -16.69 -20.47
C ALA A 471 -10.99 -17.29 -21.82
N ASP A 472 -12.25 -17.08 -22.21
CA ASP A 472 -12.79 -17.49 -23.51
C ASP A 472 -13.12 -16.27 -24.39
N PRO A 473 -12.37 -16.01 -25.48
CA PRO A 473 -11.20 -16.75 -25.97
C PRO A 473 -9.90 -16.42 -25.21
N PRO A 474 -8.94 -17.38 -25.08
CA PRO A 474 -7.72 -17.17 -24.32
C PRO A 474 -6.76 -16.23 -25.05
N VAL A 475 -6.04 -15.40 -24.27
CA VAL A 475 -5.09 -14.45 -24.85
C VAL A 475 -3.92 -15.21 -25.48
N LYS A 476 -3.64 -14.94 -26.75
CA LYS A 476 -2.56 -15.62 -27.48
C LYS A 476 -1.21 -15.42 -26.77
N TYR A 477 -0.46 -16.50 -26.56
CA TYR A 477 0.90 -16.44 -25.97
C TYR A 477 1.85 -15.43 -26.66
N ALA A 478 1.69 -15.22 -27.97
CA ALA A 478 2.47 -14.22 -28.70
C ALA A 478 2.14 -12.77 -28.27
N THR A 479 0.87 -12.49 -27.99
CA THR A 479 0.39 -11.21 -27.46
C THR A 479 0.93 -10.98 -26.06
N ILE A 480 0.83 -12.00 -25.19
CA ILE A 480 1.37 -11.95 -23.82
C ILE A 480 2.87 -11.65 -23.84
N ARG A 481 3.66 -12.37 -24.64
CA ARG A 481 5.11 -12.13 -24.76
C ARG A 481 5.44 -10.71 -25.22
N LYS A 482 4.70 -10.17 -26.19
CA LYS A 482 4.90 -8.78 -26.66
C LYS A 482 4.57 -7.78 -25.56
N PHE A 483 3.46 -7.98 -24.85
CA PHE A 483 3.05 -7.13 -23.74
C PHE A 483 4.11 -7.13 -22.63
N THR A 484 4.52 -8.31 -22.16
CA THR A 484 5.55 -8.46 -21.13
C THR A 484 6.89 -7.89 -21.59
N ALA A 485 7.26 -8.02 -22.87
CA ALA A 485 8.49 -7.42 -23.40
C ALA A 485 8.45 -5.89 -23.37
N VAL A 486 7.31 -5.28 -23.71
CA VAL A 486 7.12 -3.82 -23.59
C VAL A 486 7.20 -3.39 -22.12
N GLN A 487 6.50 -4.08 -21.23
CA GLN A 487 6.51 -3.81 -19.79
C GLN A 487 7.92 -3.92 -19.21
N LEU A 488 8.66 -4.98 -19.56
CA LEU A 488 10.05 -5.19 -19.15
C LEU A 488 10.98 -4.12 -19.71
N SER A 489 10.81 -3.71 -20.97
CA SER A 489 11.62 -2.66 -21.59
C SER A 489 11.47 -1.33 -20.84
N ILE A 490 10.22 -0.97 -20.51
CA ILE A 490 9.92 0.24 -19.75
C ILE A 490 10.48 0.12 -18.33
N TRP A 491 10.28 -1.02 -17.67
CA TRP A 491 10.84 -1.28 -16.35
C TRP A 491 12.37 -1.15 -16.34
N CYS A 492 13.07 -1.70 -17.34
CA CYS A 492 14.53 -1.58 -17.45
C CYS A 492 15.00 -0.13 -17.59
N VAL A 493 14.25 0.71 -18.33
CA VAL A 493 14.54 2.14 -18.44
C VAL A 493 14.40 2.82 -17.07
N ILE A 494 13.30 2.55 -16.36
CA ILE A 494 13.06 3.15 -15.04
C ILE A 494 14.11 2.67 -14.04
N PHE A 495 14.40 1.37 -14.01
CA PHE A 495 15.44 0.81 -13.16
C PHE A 495 16.81 1.43 -13.47
N GLY A 496 17.17 1.58 -14.75
CA GLY A 496 18.40 2.26 -15.15
C GLY A 496 18.50 3.69 -14.63
N VAL A 497 17.41 4.47 -14.70
CA VAL A 497 17.36 5.84 -14.14
C VAL A 497 17.56 5.85 -12.63
N THR A 498 17.04 4.85 -11.91
CA THR A 498 17.20 4.75 -10.45
C THR A 498 18.61 4.38 -9.98
N LEU A 499 19.47 3.86 -10.87
CA LEU A 499 20.85 3.54 -10.52
C LEU A 499 21.75 4.77 -10.39
N TYR A 500 21.36 5.88 -11.02
CA TYR A 500 22.13 7.12 -10.99
C TYR A 500 21.56 8.08 -9.92
N PRO A 501 22.34 8.45 -8.89
CA PRO A 501 21.84 9.27 -7.77
C PRO A 501 21.17 10.56 -8.22
N ASN A 502 21.79 11.32 -9.14
CA ASN A 502 21.28 12.62 -9.57
C ASN A 502 19.96 12.53 -10.36
N THR A 503 19.69 11.41 -11.04
CA THR A 503 18.45 11.23 -11.81
C THR A 503 17.40 10.43 -11.07
N ALA A 504 17.78 9.74 -9.98
CA ALA A 504 16.87 8.92 -9.19
C ALA A 504 15.65 9.74 -8.75
N ILE A 505 15.80 11.02 -8.41
CA ILE A 505 14.68 11.91 -8.05
C ILE A 505 13.54 11.91 -9.07
N THR A 506 13.80 11.64 -10.35
CA THR A 506 12.78 11.68 -11.40
C THR A 506 11.94 10.40 -11.51
N PHE A 507 12.26 9.32 -10.76
CA PHE A 507 11.54 8.04 -10.87
C PHE A 507 10.01 8.17 -10.72
N PRO A 508 9.43 9.01 -9.83
CA PRO A 508 7.98 9.16 -9.72
C PRO A 508 7.34 9.74 -10.97
N ILE A 509 8.06 10.61 -11.69
CA ILE A 509 7.60 11.18 -12.96
C ILE A 509 7.51 10.07 -14.01
N PHE A 510 8.48 9.15 -14.05
CA PHE A 510 8.41 8.02 -14.97
C PHE A 510 7.21 7.12 -14.71
N ILE A 511 6.86 6.88 -13.43
CA ILE A 511 5.66 6.13 -13.06
C ILE A 511 4.39 6.88 -13.51
N ALA A 512 4.33 8.19 -13.28
CA ALA A 512 3.21 9.01 -13.76
C ALA A 512 3.07 8.97 -15.29
N VAL A 513 4.17 8.83 -16.04
CA VAL A 513 4.19 8.67 -17.50
C VAL A 513 3.71 7.28 -17.94
N LEU A 514 3.78 6.25 -17.10
CA LEU A 514 3.23 4.91 -17.41
C LEU A 514 1.72 4.96 -17.64
N VAL A 515 1.00 5.80 -16.89
CA VAL A 515 -0.45 5.93 -16.98
C VAL A 515 -0.91 6.40 -18.37
N PRO A 516 -0.46 7.56 -18.91
CA PRO A 516 -0.83 7.98 -20.26
C PRO A 516 -0.24 7.07 -21.34
N LEU A 517 0.94 6.47 -21.12
CA LEU A 517 1.51 5.49 -22.04
C LEU A 517 0.57 4.29 -22.20
N ARG A 518 0.05 3.76 -21.09
CA ARG A 518 -0.97 2.70 -21.09
C ARG A 518 -2.24 3.17 -21.79
N LEU A 519 -2.76 4.34 -21.48
CA LEU A 519 -4.05 4.78 -22.05
C LEU A 519 -4.02 5.14 -23.53
N LYS A 520 -2.89 5.67 -24.03
CA LYS A 520 -2.80 6.20 -25.41
C LYS A 520 -1.99 5.34 -26.36
N VAL A 521 -1.04 4.56 -25.85
CA VAL A 521 -0.08 3.83 -26.68
C VAL A 521 -0.45 2.34 -26.74
N LEU A 522 -0.76 1.69 -25.61
CA LEU A 522 -1.08 0.26 -25.60
C LEU A 522 -2.33 -0.10 -26.45
N PRO A 523 -3.47 0.63 -26.38
CA PRO A 523 -4.64 0.39 -27.22
C PRO A 523 -4.41 0.54 -28.73
N LYS A 524 -3.28 1.13 -29.16
CA LYS A 524 -2.93 1.23 -30.59
C LYS A 524 -2.24 -0.04 -31.12
N TYR A 525 -1.66 -0.84 -30.23
CA TYR A 525 -0.87 -2.02 -30.61
C TYR A 525 -1.53 -3.35 -30.22
N PHE A 526 -2.49 -3.33 -29.29
CA PHE A 526 -3.17 -4.50 -28.75
C PHE A 526 -4.69 -4.38 -28.92
N ALA A 527 -5.36 -5.52 -29.08
CA ALA A 527 -6.82 -5.57 -29.08
C ALA A 527 -7.36 -5.17 -27.70
N VAL A 528 -8.52 -4.50 -27.67
CA VAL A 528 -9.11 -3.98 -26.42
C VAL A 528 -9.49 -5.13 -25.49
N GLU A 529 -10.03 -6.22 -26.04
CA GLU A 529 -10.40 -7.43 -25.30
C GLU A 529 -9.17 -8.09 -24.61
N ASP A 530 -8.07 -8.27 -25.35
CA ASP A 530 -6.81 -8.81 -24.81
C ASP A 530 -6.24 -7.89 -23.72
N LEU A 531 -6.39 -6.57 -23.87
CA LEU A 531 -5.87 -5.57 -22.94
C LEU A 531 -6.69 -5.49 -21.64
N GLU A 532 -8.01 -5.67 -21.71
CA GLU A 532 -8.88 -5.71 -20.53
C GLU A 532 -8.59 -6.93 -19.65
N LEU A 533 -8.27 -8.08 -20.27
CA LEU A 533 -7.87 -9.30 -19.56
C LEU A 533 -6.46 -9.22 -18.96
N LEU A 534 -5.50 -8.62 -19.69
CA LEU A 534 -4.11 -8.50 -19.25
C LEU A 534 -3.83 -7.32 -18.30
N ASP A 535 -4.72 -6.33 -18.29
CA ASP A 535 -4.57 -5.08 -17.59
C ASP A 535 -5.95 -4.49 -17.24
N SER A 536 -6.67 -5.22 -16.37
CA SER A 536 -7.87 -4.68 -15.74
C SER A 536 -7.52 -3.48 -14.85
N VAL A 537 -8.53 -2.71 -14.47
CA VAL A 537 -8.33 -1.62 -13.48
C VAL A 537 -7.62 -2.21 -12.26
N ALA A 538 -6.68 -1.49 -11.66
CA ALA A 538 -5.80 -2.00 -10.58
C ALA A 538 -6.56 -2.71 -9.45
N VAL A 539 -7.85 -2.40 -9.31
CA VAL A 539 -8.81 -3.02 -8.40
C VAL A 539 -10.00 -3.56 -9.20
N ALA A 540 -9.78 -4.52 -10.09
CA ALA A 540 -10.81 -5.50 -10.40
C ALA A 540 -10.89 -6.45 -9.18
N PRO A 541 -12.09 -6.78 -8.70
CA PRO A 541 -12.28 -7.74 -7.61
C PRO A 541 -11.46 -8.99 -7.90
N GLU A 542 -10.92 -9.63 -6.85
CA GLU A 542 -10.49 -11.02 -6.98
C GLU A 542 -11.68 -11.77 -7.58
N ALA A 543 -11.58 -12.14 -8.85
CA ALA A 543 -12.63 -12.87 -9.53
C ALA A 543 -12.78 -14.18 -8.79
N GLU A 544 -14.00 -14.40 -8.32
CA GLU A 544 -14.44 -15.59 -7.64
C GLU A 544 -13.99 -16.83 -8.43
N GLU A 545 -13.23 -17.71 -7.79
CA GLU A 545 -12.99 -19.04 -8.30
C GLU A 545 -14.33 -19.79 -8.36
N GLY A 546 -14.88 -19.90 -9.57
CA GLY A 546 -15.76 -21.00 -9.93
C GLY A 546 -17.21 -20.65 -10.28
N ALA A 547 -17.43 -19.99 -11.41
CA ALA A 547 -18.67 -20.16 -12.17
C ALA A 547 -18.40 -20.11 -13.68
N SER A 548 -18.24 -21.27 -14.30
CA SER A 548 -18.61 -21.48 -15.70
C SER A 548 -19.97 -22.20 -15.71
N GLY A 549 -20.92 -21.88 -16.57
CA GLY A 549 -21.02 -20.84 -17.59
C GLY A 549 -22.46 -20.90 -18.13
N ASP A 550 -22.89 -19.89 -18.87
CA ASP A 550 -23.87 -20.00 -19.95
C ASP A 550 -23.70 -18.79 -20.88
N GLU A 551 -23.62 -19.07 -22.17
CA GLU A 551 -23.35 -18.14 -23.27
C GLU A 551 -24.49 -17.13 -23.49
N GLU A 552 -24.17 -15.84 -23.77
CA GLU A 552 -24.59 -15.14 -24.99
C GLU A 552 -24.01 -13.70 -25.08
N GLY A 553 -23.68 -13.29 -26.31
CA GLY A 553 -22.74 -12.22 -26.63
C GLY A 553 -23.21 -10.75 -26.67
N SER A 554 -22.29 -9.93 -27.16
CA SER A 554 -22.13 -8.47 -27.11
C SER A 554 -23.17 -7.55 -27.81
N LEU A 555 -23.65 -6.51 -27.08
CA LEU A 555 -23.90 -5.04 -27.34
C LEU A 555 -24.39 -4.51 -28.73
N PRO A 556 -25.08 -3.32 -28.89
CA PRO A 556 -25.14 -2.14 -28.00
C PRO A 556 -26.50 -1.36 -27.83
N ARG A 557 -26.55 -0.55 -26.76
CA ARG A 557 -27.35 0.67 -26.40
C ARG A 557 -28.63 1.11 -27.18
N THR A 558 -29.60 1.56 -26.35
CA THR A 558 -30.66 2.61 -26.50
C THR A 558 -32.13 2.18 -26.70
N ALA A 559 -33.00 2.91 -26.00
CA ALA A 559 -34.45 3.12 -26.17
C ALA A 559 -35.43 2.38 -25.23
N SER A 560 -36.10 3.21 -24.42
CA SER A 560 -37.55 3.25 -24.10
C SER A 560 -38.29 1.99 -23.62
N ALA A 561 -39.06 2.19 -22.56
CA ALA A 561 -40.06 1.30 -21.97
C ALA A 561 -41.02 0.65 -22.99
N MET A 562 -41.46 -0.59 -22.70
CA MET A 562 -42.87 -1.04 -22.67
C MET A 562 -42.97 -2.54 -22.31
N ASP A 563 -44.08 -2.90 -21.66
CA ASP A 563 -44.50 -4.23 -21.20
C ASP A 563 -44.36 -5.36 -22.24
N MET A 564 -43.93 -6.56 -21.81
CA MET A 564 -44.50 -7.81 -22.31
C MET A 564 -44.16 -9.04 -21.44
N GLU A 565 -45.19 -9.87 -21.26
CA GLU A 565 -45.24 -11.12 -20.49
C GLU A 565 -44.21 -12.18 -20.94
N CYS A 566 -43.67 -12.92 -19.96
CA CYS A 566 -42.73 -14.01 -20.18
C CYS A 566 -43.48 -15.32 -20.51
N LYS A 567 -43.28 -15.88 -21.71
CA LYS A 567 -43.70 -17.24 -22.10
C LYS A 567 -42.48 -18.16 -22.19
N ILE A 568 -42.52 -19.28 -21.49
CA ILE A 568 -41.46 -20.30 -21.41
C ILE A 568 -41.55 -21.23 -22.64
N TYR A 569 -40.42 -21.55 -23.28
CA TYR A 569 -40.31 -22.51 -24.39
C TYR A 569 -39.44 -23.70 -23.96
N HIS A 570 -39.84 -24.93 -24.32
CA HIS A 570 -39.00 -26.13 -24.15
C HIS A 570 -38.89 -26.87 -25.49
N ASN A 571 -37.66 -27.11 -25.97
CA ASN A 571 -37.36 -27.81 -27.24
C ASN A 571 -38.01 -27.22 -28.50
N GLY A 572 -37.94 -25.90 -28.66
CA GLY A 572 -38.21 -25.25 -29.95
C GLY A 572 -39.66 -25.28 -30.44
N LYS A 573 -40.63 -25.65 -29.59
CA LYS A 573 -42.06 -25.42 -29.82
C LYS A 573 -42.74 -25.00 -28.49
N PRO A 574 -43.70 -24.07 -28.51
CA PRO A 574 -44.46 -23.70 -27.32
C PRO A 574 -45.35 -24.88 -26.89
N VAL A 575 -45.31 -25.24 -25.61
CA VAL A 575 -46.24 -26.19 -24.99
C VAL A 575 -47.44 -25.37 -24.51
N GLU A 576 -48.63 -25.69 -24.99
CA GLU A 576 -49.88 -25.12 -24.49
C GLU A 576 -50.29 -25.80 -23.18
N GLU A 577 -50.72 -24.93 -22.24
CA GLU A 577 -51.38 -25.15 -20.93
C GLU A 577 -50.49 -25.21 -19.68
#